data_AF-A3YWB2-F1
#
_entry.id   AF-A3YWB2-F1
#
_cell.length_a   1.000
_cell.length_b   1.000
_cell.length_c   1.000
_cell.angle_alpha   90.00
_cell.angle_beta   90.00
_cell.angle_gamma   90.00
#
_symmetry.space_group_name_H-M   'P 1'
#
loop_
_entity.id
_entity.type
_entity.pdbx_description
1 polymer ?
#
loop_
_entity_poly.entity_id
_entity_poly.type
_entity_poly.pdbx_seq_one_letter_code
_entity_poly.pdbx_strand_id
1 'polypeptide(L)'
;MPPATPESSSWTPDAAGLARRYHCAQGMVVDYAIGLAIVGMFPAFLTPVLVIAVVLLMKLLWDIARNWQFSLTANPIAIGGWVMNGLGACAVAILAWTTLVFLGAWLPMIDHYALSAALMSGGWTLGAGANQFFMNGFLRRFRRQDAGLNHG
;
A
#
# COMPACT_ATOMS: atom_id res chain seq x y z
N MET A 1 -11.44 13.86 52.80
CA MET A 1 -10.81 14.02 51.47
C MET A 1 -10.62 12.62 50.91
N PRO A 2 -11.40 12.19 49.92
CA PRO A 2 -11.18 10.89 49.29
C PRO A 2 -9.85 10.92 48.50
N PRO A 3 -9.05 9.84 48.55
CA PRO A 3 -7.81 9.75 47.79
C PRO A 3 -8.12 9.79 46.30
N ALA A 4 -7.35 10.57 45.54
CA ALA A 4 -7.39 10.57 44.08
C ALA A 4 -7.18 9.14 43.59
N THR A 5 -8.20 8.57 42.95
CA THR A 5 -8.07 7.32 42.21
C THR A 5 -6.96 7.50 41.19
N PRO A 6 -5.96 6.60 41.12
CA PRO A 6 -4.91 6.68 40.11
C PRO A 6 -5.59 6.70 38.75
N GLU A 7 -5.37 7.79 38.02
CA GLU A 7 -5.77 7.91 36.63
C GLU A 7 -5.30 6.65 35.92
N SER A 8 -6.26 5.86 35.46
CA SER A 8 -6.03 4.80 34.52
C SER A 8 -5.29 5.41 33.33
N SER A 9 -3.97 5.29 33.32
CA SER A 9 -3.12 5.48 32.15
C SER A 9 -3.52 4.37 31.18
N SER A 10 -4.69 4.56 30.59
CA SER A 10 -5.30 3.65 29.64
C SER A 10 -4.25 3.44 28.56
N TRP A 11 -3.91 2.17 28.35
CA TRP A 11 -3.06 1.64 27.30
C TRP A 11 -3.66 1.94 25.93
N THR A 12 -3.88 3.22 25.64
CA THR A 12 -4.13 3.68 24.29
C THR A 12 -2.82 3.45 23.56
N PRO A 13 -2.78 2.60 22.51
CA PRO A 13 -1.59 2.47 21.70
C PRO A 13 -1.22 3.87 21.26
N ASP A 14 -0.03 4.35 21.64
CA ASP A 14 0.44 5.72 21.46
C ASP A 14 -0.05 6.25 20.11
N ALA A 15 -1.12 7.05 20.12
CA ALA A 15 -1.78 7.49 18.90
C ALA A 15 -0.78 8.27 18.03
N ALA A 16 0.15 8.96 18.69
CA ALA A 16 1.31 9.60 18.09
C ALA A 16 2.25 8.61 17.38
N GLY A 17 2.51 7.44 17.95
CA GLY A 17 3.33 6.39 17.35
C GLY A 17 2.69 5.79 16.10
N LEU A 18 1.37 5.54 16.13
CA LEU A 18 0.59 5.09 14.97
C LEU A 18 0.57 6.13 13.86
N ALA A 19 0.29 7.39 14.18
CA ALA A 19 0.29 8.50 13.22
C ALA A 19 1.67 8.65 12.56
N ARG A 20 2.76 8.57 13.33
CA ARG A 20 4.12 8.65 12.78
C ARG A 20 4.42 7.53 11.78
N ARG A 21 4.01 6.29 12.08
CA ARG A 21 4.18 5.16 11.15
C ARG A 21 3.34 5.33 9.89
N TYR A 22 2.12 5.84 10.03
CA TYR A 22 1.24 6.13 8.90
C TYR A 22 1.84 7.17 7.96
N HIS A 23 2.36 8.29 8.50
CA HIS A 23 3.02 9.32 7.70
C HIS A 23 4.29 8.80 7.03
N CYS A 24 5.08 7.97 7.72
CA CYS A 24 6.26 7.34 7.14
C CYS A 24 5.89 6.41 5.97
N ALA A 25 4.85 5.58 6.12
CA ALA A 25 4.35 4.72 5.05
C ALA A 25 3.78 5.53 3.88
N GLN A 26 3.05 6.61 4.13
CA GLN A 26 2.58 7.50 3.07
C GLN A 26 3.72 8.18 2.31
N GLY A 27 4.78 8.61 3.01
CA GLY A 27 5.98 9.15 2.35
C GLY A 27 6.56 8.17 1.34
N MET A 28 6.69 6.89 1.71
CA MET A 28 7.14 5.85 0.78
C MET A 28 6.20 5.71 -0.43
N VAL A 29 4.88 5.73 -0.21
CA VAL A 29 3.90 5.66 -1.33
C VAL A 29 4.08 6.82 -2.31
N VAL A 30 4.29 8.05 -1.80
CA VAL A 30 4.58 9.22 -2.65
C VAL A 30 5.85 8.98 -3.47
N ASP A 31 6.95 8.58 -2.83
CA ASP A 31 8.25 8.41 -3.50
C ASP A 31 8.17 7.35 -4.61
N TYR A 32 7.51 6.22 -4.35
CA TYR A 32 7.30 5.18 -5.36
C TYR A 32 6.33 5.62 -6.46
N ALA A 33 5.29 6.41 -6.16
CA ALA A 33 4.38 6.94 -7.17
C ALA A 33 5.08 7.93 -8.12
N ILE A 34 5.98 8.77 -7.58
CA ILE A 34 6.82 9.66 -8.38
C ILE A 34 7.79 8.82 -9.24
N GLY A 35 8.41 7.78 -8.67
CA GLY A 35 9.25 6.85 -9.43
C GLY A 35 8.51 6.20 -10.60
N LEU A 36 7.27 5.75 -10.37
CA LEU A 36 6.40 5.21 -11.41
C LEU A 36 6.04 6.25 -12.48
N ALA A 37 5.79 7.49 -12.08
CA ALA A 37 5.52 8.59 -13.01
C ALA A 37 6.73 8.85 -13.93
N ILE A 38 7.95 8.88 -13.37
CA ILE A 38 9.20 9.04 -14.11
C ILE A 38 9.40 7.89 -15.09
N VAL A 39 9.19 6.64 -14.64
CA VAL A 39 9.30 5.46 -15.50
C VAL A 39 8.29 5.52 -16.66
N GLY A 40 7.05 5.96 -16.40
CA GLY A 40 6.01 6.13 -17.42
C GLY A 40 6.29 7.25 -18.44
N MET A 41 7.16 8.20 -18.10
CA MET A 41 7.55 9.30 -18.99
C MET A 41 8.57 8.87 -20.05
N PHE A 42 9.29 7.76 -19.85
CA PHE A 42 10.23 7.26 -20.84
C PHE A 42 9.48 6.62 -22.03
N PRO A 43 9.69 7.12 -23.27
CA PRO A 43 9.02 6.60 -24.47
C PRO A 43 9.62 5.27 -24.96
N ALA A 44 10.43 4.61 -24.12
CA ALA A 44 10.97 3.30 -24.43
C ALA A 44 9.83 2.26 -24.46
N PHE A 45 10.07 1.14 -25.15
CA PHE A 45 9.13 0.03 -25.31
C PHE A 45 8.19 -0.15 -24.10
N LEU A 46 6.88 -0.17 -24.36
CA LEU A 46 5.85 -0.22 -23.32
C LEU A 46 6.01 -1.41 -22.36
N THR A 47 6.50 -2.54 -22.90
CA THR A 47 6.68 -3.80 -22.17
C THR A 47 7.68 -3.69 -21.01
N PRO A 48 8.95 -3.27 -21.21
CA PRO A 48 9.88 -3.11 -20.08
C PRO A 48 9.42 -2.05 -19.08
N VAL A 49 8.77 -0.97 -19.51
CA VAL A 49 8.18 0.04 -18.60
C VAL A 49 7.16 -0.59 -17.67
N LEU A 50 6.23 -1.38 -18.21
CA LEU A 50 5.24 -2.11 -17.41
C LEU A 50 5.88 -3.13 -16.46
N VAL A 51 6.89 -3.87 -16.90
CA VAL A 51 7.60 -4.83 -16.05
C VAL A 51 8.28 -4.11 -14.88
N ILE A 52 8.99 -3.02 -15.14
CA ILE A 52 9.62 -2.20 -14.10
C ILE A 52 8.58 -1.64 -13.14
N ALA A 53 7.45 -1.16 -13.66
CA ALA A 53 6.34 -0.66 -12.85
C ALA A 53 5.76 -1.75 -11.93
N VAL A 54 5.52 -2.96 -12.42
CA VAL A 54 5.05 -4.09 -11.60
C VAL A 54 6.06 -4.44 -10.51
N VAL A 55 7.36 -4.47 -10.83
CA VAL A 55 8.42 -4.74 -9.84
C VAL A 55 8.45 -3.66 -8.77
N LEU A 56 8.35 -2.38 -9.14
CA LEU A 56 8.27 -1.25 -8.21
C LEU A 56 7.05 -1.34 -7.28
N LEU A 57 5.87 -1.66 -7.83
CA LEU A 57 4.66 -1.86 -7.04
C LEU A 57 4.79 -3.01 -6.06
N MET A 58 5.34 -4.14 -6.50
CA MET A 58 5.56 -5.30 -5.63
C MET A 58 6.57 -4.99 -4.52
N LYS A 59 7.61 -4.19 -4.84
CA LYS A 59 8.59 -3.72 -3.86
C LYS A 59 7.99 -2.73 -2.85
N LEU A 60 7.16 -1.78 -3.30
CA LEU A 60 6.41 -0.88 -2.42
C LEU A 60 5.57 -1.66 -1.41
N LEU A 61 4.81 -2.67 -1.88
CA LEU A 61 4.02 -3.53 -1.02
C LEU A 61 4.87 -4.28 0.00
N TRP A 62 6.03 -4.78 -0.42
CA TRP A 62 6.98 -5.46 0.46
C TRP A 62 7.53 -4.54 1.55
N ASP A 63 7.94 -3.32 1.18
CA ASP A 63 8.50 -2.35 2.11
C ASP A 63 7.44 -1.89 3.13
N ILE A 64 6.20 -1.67 2.70
CA ILE A 64 5.07 -1.38 3.60
C ILE A 64 4.83 -2.57 4.54
N ALA A 65 4.76 -3.81 4.03
CA ALA A 65 4.54 -4.99 4.86
C ALA A 65 5.65 -5.18 5.91
N ARG A 66 6.91 -4.92 5.53
CA ARG A 66 8.06 -4.96 6.42
C ARG A 66 8.00 -3.88 7.49
N ASN A 67 7.59 -2.66 7.13
CA ASN A 67 7.44 -1.54 8.07
C ASN A 67 6.39 -1.83 9.16
N TRP A 68 5.33 -2.55 8.81
CA TRP A 68 4.30 -2.99 9.76
C TRP A 68 4.69 -4.24 10.58
N GLN A 69 5.92 -4.77 10.40
CA GLN A 69 6.43 -5.97 11.07
C GLN A 69 5.46 -7.16 11.01
N PHE A 70 4.73 -7.29 9.91
CA PHE A 70 3.84 -8.41 9.72
C PHE A 70 4.68 -9.68 9.52
N SER A 71 4.78 -10.55 10.53
CA SER A 71 5.33 -11.88 10.31
C SER A 71 4.36 -12.65 9.40
N LEU A 72 4.79 -12.87 8.16
CA LEU A 72 4.07 -13.66 7.16
C LEU A 72 3.88 -15.12 7.59
N THR A 73 4.67 -15.58 8.57
CA THR A 73 4.81 -17.00 8.93
C THR A 73 3.64 -17.61 9.69
N ALA A 74 2.69 -16.82 10.21
CA ALA A 74 1.67 -17.36 11.12
C ALA A 74 0.24 -17.45 10.55
N ASN A 75 -0.09 -16.83 9.41
CA ASN A 75 -1.49 -16.75 8.95
C ASN A 75 -1.64 -16.96 7.43
N PRO A 76 -2.24 -18.07 6.97
CA PRO A 76 -2.46 -18.34 5.55
C PRO A 76 -3.38 -17.31 4.87
N ILE A 77 -4.25 -16.66 5.65
CA ILE A 77 -5.10 -15.55 5.18
C ILE A 77 -4.26 -14.34 4.74
N ALA A 78 -3.12 -14.08 5.42
CA ALA A 78 -2.25 -12.97 5.05
C ALA A 78 -1.50 -13.25 3.73
N ILE A 79 -1.12 -14.50 3.50
CA ILE A 79 -0.53 -14.95 2.23
C ILE A 79 -1.55 -14.83 1.10
N GLY A 80 -2.79 -15.28 1.34
CA GLY A 80 -3.90 -15.13 0.39
C GLY A 80 -4.18 -13.68 0.03
N GLY A 81 -4.18 -12.78 1.02
CA GLY A 81 -4.32 -11.34 0.79
C GLY A 81 -3.18 -10.75 -0.05
N TRP A 82 -1.94 -11.23 0.14
CA TRP A 82 -0.79 -10.78 -0.64
C TRP A 82 -0.87 -11.24 -2.11
N VAL A 83 -1.23 -12.50 -2.34
CA VAL A 83 -1.43 -13.05 -3.69
C VAL A 83 -2.60 -12.37 -4.40
N MET A 84 -3.72 -12.15 -3.71
CA MET A 84 -4.89 -11.47 -4.26
C MET A 84 -4.58 -10.01 -4.61
N ASN A 85 -3.76 -9.34 -3.80
CA ASN A 85 -3.30 -7.98 -4.08
C ASN A 85 -2.36 -7.93 -5.30
N GLY A 86 -1.47 -8.92 -5.45
CA GLY A 86 -0.64 -9.08 -6.65
C GLY A 86 -1.46 -9.33 -7.92
N LEU A 87 -2.50 -10.17 -7.83
CA LEU A 87 -3.47 -10.40 -8.91
C LEU A 87 -4.25 -9.13 -9.25
N GLY A 88 -4.70 -8.38 -8.24
CA GLY A 88 -5.34 -7.08 -8.42
C GLY A 88 -4.43 -6.08 -9.14
N ALA A 89 -3.15 -6.01 -8.76
CA ALA A 89 -2.17 -5.18 -9.42
C ALA A 89 -1.97 -5.58 -10.90
N CYS A 90 -1.90 -6.89 -11.19
CA CYS A 90 -1.83 -7.38 -12.57
C CYS A 90 -3.10 -7.03 -13.36
N ALA A 91 -4.29 -7.18 -12.78
CA ALA A 91 -5.54 -6.84 -13.43
C ALA A 91 -5.62 -5.34 -13.76
N VAL A 92 -5.21 -4.47 -12.83
CA VAL A 92 -5.14 -3.01 -13.06
C VAL A 92 -4.09 -2.67 -14.11
N ALA A 93 -2.95 -3.34 -14.13
CA ALA A 93 -1.92 -3.13 -15.16
C ALA A 93 -2.43 -3.54 -16.56
N ILE A 94 -3.15 -4.65 -16.68
CA ILE A 94 -3.77 -5.09 -17.93
C ILE A 94 -4.86 -4.10 -18.36
N LEU A 95 -5.71 -3.66 -17.43
CA LEU A 95 -6.73 -2.65 -17.70
C LEU A 95 -6.07 -1.36 -18.21
N ALA A 96 -5.09 -0.82 -17.49
CA ALA A 96 -4.36 0.38 -17.90
C ALA A 96 -3.71 0.20 -19.28
N TRP A 97 -3.10 -0.95 -19.55
CA TRP A 97 -2.57 -1.28 -20.87
C TRP A 97 -3.65 -1.26 -21.95
N THR A 98 -4.78 -1.92 -21.74
CA THR A 98 -5.90 -1.92 -22.70
C THR A 98 -6.46 -0.52 -22.93
N THR A 99 -6.59 0.30 -21.88
CA THR A 99 -7.09 1.68 -22.00
C THR A 99 -6.13 2.54 -22.82
N LEU A 100 -4.82 2.37 -22.63
CA LEU A 100 -3.80 3.11 -23.41
C LEU A 100 -3.75 2.65 -24.85
N VAL A 101 -3.85 1.34 -25.12
CA VAL A 101 -3.95 0.83 -26.50
C VAL A 101 -5.18 1.39 -27.20
N PHE A 102 -6.32 1.46 -26.50
CA PHE A 102 -7.54 2.08 -27.03
C PHE A 102 -7.36 3.59 -27.23
N LEU A 103 -6.86 4.33 -26.25
CA LEU A 103 -6.69 5.80 -26.36
C LEU A 103 -5.66 6.18 -27.42
N GLY A 104 -4.54 5.47 -27.50
CA GLY A 104 -3.47 5.72 -28.47
C GLY A 104 -3.90 5.46 -29.91
N ALA A 105 -4.89 4.59 -30.11
CA ALA A 105 -5.53 4.44 -31.42
C ALA A 105 -6.27 5.72 -31.87
N TRP A 106 -6.69 6.59 -30.95
CA TRP A 106 -7.43 7.82 -31.25
C TRP A 106 -6.60 9.10 -31.09
N LEU A 107 -5.58 9.14 -30.20
CA LEU A 107 -4.82 10.35 -29.83
C LEU A 107 -3.30 10.07 -29.77
N PRO A 108 -2.59 10.08 -30.91
CA PRO A 108 -1.19 9.62 -31.00
C PRO A 108 -0.14 10.48 -30.26
N MET A 109 -0.51 11.63 -29.69
CA MET A 109 0.43 12.51 -28.95
C MET A 109 0.31 12.42 -27.41
N ILE A 110 -0.71 11.77 -26.86
CA ILE A 110 -0.99 11.82 -25.40
C ILE A 110 -0.54 10.55 -24.66
N ASP A 111 -0.13 9.51 -25.38
CA ASP A 111 0.09 8.16 -24.82
C ASP A 111 1.07 8.11 -23.64
N HIS A 112 2.17 8.87 -23.68
CA HIS A 112 3.18 8.83 -22.62
C HIS A 112 2.74 9.55 -21.34
N TYR A 113 2.03 10.68 -21.47
CA TYR A 113 1.50 11.39 -20.31
C TYR A 113 0.34 10.64 -19.66
N ALA A 114 -0.51 10.01 -20.48
CA ALA A 114 -1.59 9.16 -19.98
C ALA A 114 -1.04 7.96 -19.20
N LEU A 115 0.00 7.30 -19.72
CA LEU A 115 0.66 6.18 -19.03
C LEU A 115 1.29 6.61 -17.70
N SER A 116 2.03 7.73 -17.69
CA SER A 116 2.64 8.26 -16.47
C SER A 116 1.59 8.59 -15.40
N ALA A 117 0.51 9.29 -15.78
CA ALA A 117 -0.58 9.61 -14.87
C ALA A 117 -1.31 8.35 -14.36
N ALA A 118 -1.52 7.36 -15.21
CA ALA A 118 -2.15 6.10 -14.84
C ALA A 118 -1.28 5.30 -13.85
N LEU A 119 0.02 5.20 -14.09
CA LEU A 119 0.96 4.51 -13.20
C LEU A 119 1.10 5.23 -11.85
N MET A 120 1.16 6.56 -11.86
CA MET A 120 1.20 7.37 -10.64
C MET A 120 -0.07 7.18 -9.81
N SER A 121 -1.25 7.32 -10.43
CA SER A 121 -2.55 7.17 -9.76
C SER A 121 -2.78 5.74 -9.27
N GLY A 122 -2.41 4.75 -10.07
CA GLY A 122 -2.47 3.34 -9.72
C GLY A 122 -1.56 3.00 -8.53
N GLY A 123 -0.31 3.46 -8.55
CA GLY A 123 0.64 3.27 -7.45
C GLY A 123 0.20 3.95 -6.17
N TRP A 124 -0.32 5.18 -6.25
CA TRP A 124 -0.89 5.89 -5.11
C TRP A 124 -2.06 5.12 -4.48
N THR A 125 -3.05 4.75 -5.30
CA THR A 125 -4.27 4.08 -4.83
C THR A 125 -3.96 2.74 -4.19
N LEU A 126 -3.07 1.97 -4.81
CA LEU A 126 -2.65 0.67 -4.31
C LEU A 126 -1.84 0.80 -3.02
N GLY A 127 -0.91 1.76 -2.94
CA GLY A 127 -0.13 2.04 -1.73
C GLY A 127 -0.99 2.51 -0.56
N ALA A 128 -1.93 3.43 -0.81
CA ALA A 128 -2.87 3.92 0.20
C ALA A 128 -3.79 2.79 0.71
N GLY A 129 -4.34 1.98 -0.20
CA GLY A 129 -5.18 0.84 0.14
C GLY A 129 -4.43 -0.23 0.96
N ALA A 130 -3.19 -0.54 0.57
CA ALA A 130 -2.34 -1.47 1.30
C ALA A 130 -2.06 -0.96 2.73
N ASN A 131 -1.73 0.33 2.88
CA ASN A 131 -1.46 0.93 4.18
C ASN A 131 -2.68 0.85 5.12
N GLN A 132 -3.89 1.14 4.61
CA GLN A 132 -5.13 0.99 5.37
C GLN A 132 -5.41 -0.47 5.78
N PHE A 133 -5.15 -1.41 4.87
CA PHE A 133 -5.32 -2.84 5.16
C PHE A 133 -4.39 -3.30 6.28
N PHE A 134 -3.11 -2.93 6.24
CA PHE A 134 -2.14 -3.29 7.27
C PHE A 134 -2.46 -2.62 8.62
N MET A 135 -2.85 -1.35 8.61
CA MET A 135 -3.27 -0.64 9.82
C MET A 135 -4.46 -1.33 10.49
N ASN A 136 -5.48 -1.71 9.72
CA ASN A 136 -6.63 -2.46 10.24
C ASN A 136 -6.23 -3.84 10.79
N GLY A 137 -5.31 -4.54 10.11
CA GLY A 137 -4.78 -5.82 10.58
C GLY A 137 -4.04 -5.69 11.92
N PHE A 138 -3.26 -4.63 12.08
CA PHE A 138 -2.50 -4.32 13.29
C PHE A 138 -3.42 -3.99 14.48
N LEU A 139 -4.41 -3.12 14.28
CA LEU A 139 -5.39 -2.76 15.31
C LEU A 139 -6.20 -3.97 15.80
N ARG A 140 -6.55 -4.89 14.89
CA ARG A 140 -7.25 -6.14 15.26
C ARG A 140 -6.38 -7.06 16.13
N ARG A 141 -5.07 -7.12 15.91
CA ARG A 141 -4.16 -7.92 16.74
C ARG A 141 -4.05 -7.37 18.16
N PHE A 142 -3.91 -6.05 18.31
CA PHE A 142 -3.88 -5.42 19.63
C PHE A 142 -5.16 -5.66 20.42
N ARG A 143 -6.33 -5.42 19.81
CA ARG A 143 -7.62 -5.66 20.47
C ARG A 143 -7.77 -7.09 20.99
N ARG A 144 -7.22 -8.08 20.26
CA ARG A 144 -7.24 -9.49 20.70
C ARG A 144 -6.30 -9.75 21.88
N GLN A 145 -5.14 -9.10 21.94
CA GLN A 145 -4.24 -9.20 23.08
C GLN A 145 -4.89 -8.62 24.34
N ASP A 146 -5.55 -7.45 24.24
CA ASP A 146 -6.26 -6.83 25.36
C ASP A 146 -7.40 -7.71 25.88
N ALA A 147 -8.16 -8.33 24.98
CA ALA A 147 -9.24 -9.24 25.35
C ALA A 147 -8.75 -10.54 26.01
N GLY A 148 -7.56 -11.03 25.64
CA GLY A 148 -6.96 -12.22 26.23
C GLY A 148 -6.45 -12.02 27.66
N LEU A 149 -6.12 -10.79 28.05
CA LEU A 149 -5.61 -10.46 29.39
C LEU A 149 -6.71 -10.34 30.47
N ASN A 150 -7.99 -10.23 30.08
CA ASN A 150 -9.11 -10.15 31.03
C ASN A 150 -9.70 -11.51 31.45
N HIS A 151 -9.14 -12.62 30.96
CA HIS A 151 -9.68 -13.97 31.19
C HIS A 151 -8.70 -14.95 31.86
N GLY A 152 -7.55 -14.47 32.33
CA GLY A 152 -6.57 -15.25 33.12
C GLY A 152 -6.46 -14.69 34.53
#